data_AF-A0A7Y2JNG6-F1
#
_entry.id   AF-A0A7Y2JNG6-F1
#
_cell.length_a   1.000
_cell.length_b   1.000
_cell.length_c   1.000
_cell.angle_alpha   90.00
_cell.angle_beta   90.00
_cell.angle_gamma   90.00
#
_symmetry.space_group_name_H-M   'P 1'
#
loop_
_entity.id
_entity.type
_entity.pdbx_description
1 polymer ?
#
loop_
_entity_poly.entity_id
_entity_poly.type
_entity_poly.pdbx_seq_one_letter_code
_entity_poly.pdbx_strand_id
1 'polypeptide(L)'
;MWRWTLKSLVAQPVALSVSVAAAGCAFLLVMFFEAVYEGESDQVVAYVANADADVWVMQRGVSNMHMATSYLTDWKLEQIKRLPGVAAVEGILYLNTVMTAADRQWFAYIVGLEEVSRQGGPWAMAAGRAQPGPGEAVVPAVFARMSDLDLGDTIRITDQDFTVVGFSEGTFSIANSILFVAKRDLEDI
;
A
#
# COMPACT_ATOMS: atom_id res chain seq x y z
N MET A 1 47.32 -17.58 25.48
CA MET A 1 46.38 -18.49 24.76
C MET A 1 45.91 -17.91 23.43
N TRP A 2 45.42 -16.66 23.38
CA TRP A 2 44.90 -16.01 22.16
C TRP A 2 45.81 -16.05 20.91
N ARG A 3 47.12 -15.88 21.10
CA ARG A 3 48.12 -15.88 20.00
C ARG A 3 48.21 -17.21 19.26
N TRP A 4 48.02 -18.34 19.95
CA TRP A 4 48.10 -19.66 19.33
C TRP A 4 46.83 -19.99 18.54
N THR A 5 45.67 -19.59 19.06
CA THR A 5 44.38 -19.71 18.36
C THR A 5 44.37 -18.92 17.05
N LEU A 6 44.81 -17.65 17.07
CA LEU A 6 44.92 -16.83 15.85
C LEU A 6 45.86 -17.45 14.81
N LYS A 7 47.01 -17.97 15.24
CA LYS A 7 47.96 -18.63 14.34
C LYS A 7 47.38 -19.90 13.71
N SER A 8 46.57 -20.65 14.46
CA SER A 8 45.86 -21.83 13.96
C SER A 8 44.75 -21.49 12.96
N LEU A 9 44.02 -20.40 13.18
CA LEU A 9 42.96 -19.94 12.27
C LEU A 9 43.53 -19.51 10.91
N VAL A 10 44.66 -18.79 10.92
CA VAL A 10 45.35 -18.37 9.68
C VAL A 10 46.00 -19.54 8.95
N ALA A 11 46.38 -20.61 9.66
CA ALA A 11 46.94 -21.82 9.06
C ALA A 11 45.91 -22.66 8.27
N GLN A 12 44.61 -22.45 8.48
CA GLN A 12 43.52 -23.15 7.78
C GLN A 12 42.60 -22.16 7.05
N PRO A 13 43.10 -21.47 6.00
CA PRO A 13 42.40 -20.34 5.39
C PRO A 13 41.06 -20.74 4.76
N VAL A 14 40.94 -21.95 4.23
CA VAL A 14 39.69 -22.45 3.62
C VAL A 14 38.61 -22.66 4.68
N ALA A 15 38.93 -23.38 5.76
CA ALA A 15 37.99 -23.66 6.83
C ALA A 15 37.54 -22.38 7.54
N LEU A 16 38.47 -21.45 7.76
CA LEU A 16 38.16 -20.12 8.29
C LEU A 16 37.20 -19.36 7.38
N SER A 17 37.50 -19.31 6.07
CA SER A 17 36.68 -18.58 5.09
C SER A 17 35.26 -19.17 4.99
N VAL A 18 35.14 -20.50 4.96
CA VAL A 18 33.84 -21.17 4.93
C VAL A 18 33.04 -20.88 6.20
N SER A 19 33.67 -20.92 7.38
CA SER A 19 32.98 -20.66 8.65
C SER A 19 32.52 -19.21 8.76
N VAL A 20 33.37 -18.26 8.36
CA VAL A 20 33.03 -16.83 8.33
C VAL A 20 31.92 -16.55 7.32
N ALA A 21 31.99 -17.14 6.12
CA ALA A 21 30.97 -17.00 5.10
C ALA A 21 29.63 -17.60 5.55
N ALA A 22 29.64 -18.76 6.20
CA ALA A 22 28.44 -19.39 6.73
C ALA A 22 27.78 -18.53 7.82
N ALA A 23 28.56 -18.06 8.80
CA ALA A 23 28.06 -17.14 9.81
C ALA A 23 27.56 -15.84 9.19
N GLY A 24 28.31 -15.25 8.27
CA GLY A 24 27.94 -14.03 7.55
C GLY A 24 26.63 -14.18 6.78
N CYS A 25 26.45 -15.27 6.03
CA CYS A 25 25.19 -15.57 5.33
C CYS A 25 24.02 -15.71 6.29
N ALA A 26 24.21 -16.38 7.44
CA ALA A 26 23.14 -16.51 8.43
C ALA A 26 22.71 -15.14 8.97
N PHE A 27 23.66 -14.26 9.31
CA PHE A 27 23.36 -12.89 9.75
C PHE A 27 22.69 -12.07 8.65
N LEU A 28 23.18 -12.13 7.42
CA LEU A 28 22.59 -11.43 6.28
C LEU A 28 21.15 -11.87 6.04
N LEU A 29 20.86 -13.17 6.15
CA LEU A 29 19.51 -13.70 5.97
C LEU A 29 18.56 -13.21 7.07
N VAL A 30 19.02 -13.18 8.32
CA VAL A 30 18.22 -12.65 9.44
C VAL A 30 17.92 -11.16 9.22
N MET A 31 18.94 -10.35 8.92
CA MET A 31 18.76 -8.92 8.65
C MET A 31 17.85 -8.66 7.46
N PHE A 32 17.94 -9.49 6.41
CA PHE A 32 17.06 -9.39 5.24
C PHE A 32 15.60 -9.59 5.63
N PHE A 33 15.26 -10.65 6.37
CA PHE A 33 13.89 -10.90 6.78
C PHE A 33 13.36 -9.85 7.77
N GLU A 34 14.22 -9.35 8.67
CA GLU A 34 13.87 -8.27 9.58
C GLU A 34 13.53 -6.98 8.81
N ALA A 35 14.37 -6.60 7.85
CA ALA A 35 14.13 -5.42 7.02
C ALA A 35 12.87 -5.54 6.14
N VAL A 36 12.62 -6.72 5.57
CA VAL A 36 11.39 -6.97 4.79
C VAL A 36 10.15 -6.90 5.69
N TYR A 37 10.23 -7.47 6.89
CA TYR A 37 9.12 -7.48 7.84
C TYR A 37 8.79 -6.07 8.33
N GLU A 38 9.80 -5.29 8.71
CA GLU A 38 9.63 -3.90 9.14
C GLU A 38 9.05 -3.05 8.00
N GLY A 39 9.61 -3.18 6.79
CA GLY A 39 9.13 -2.47 5.61
C GLY A 39 7.66 -2.76 5.29
N GLU A 40 7.24 -4.03 5.26
CA GLU A 40 5.84 -4.37 5.00
C GLU A 40 4.91 -4.00 6.16
N SER A 41 5.38 -4.06 7.42
CA SER A 41 4.57 -3.68 8.59
C SER A 41 4.16 -2.21 8.53
N ASP A 42 5.08 -1.33 8.13
CA ASP A 42 4.80 0.09 7.93
C ASP A 42 3.82 0.32 6.78
N GLN A 43 3.97 -0.41 5.68
CA GLN A 43 3.11 -0.26 4.51
C GLN A 43 1.67 -0.73 4.76
N VAL A 44 1.47 -1.80 5.54
CA VAL A 44 0.12 -2.32 5.87
C VAL A 44 -0.73 -1.27 6.59
N VAL A 45 -0.11 -0.38 7.37
CA VAL A 45 -0.82 0.67 8.12
C VAL A 45 -0.73 2.05 7.45
N ALA A 46 -0.01 2.18 6.34
CA ALA A 46 0.29 3.47 5.70
C ALA A 46 -0.97 4.26 5.36
N TYR A 47 -2.04 3.60 4.88
CA TYR A 47 -3.30 4.29 4.58
C TYR A 47 -3.91 4.93 5.84
N VAL A 48 -4.04 4.15 6.91
CA VAL A 48 -4.63 4.62 8.17
C VAL A 48 -3.78 5.72 8.79
N ALA A 49 -2.45 5.62 8.66
CA ALA A 49 -1.50 6.59 9.18
C ALA A 49 -1.47 7.92 8.40
N ASN A 50 -1.76 7.90 7.10
CA ASN A 50 -1.61 9.07 6.22
C ASN A 50 -2.94 9.63 5.67
N ALA A 51 -4.10 9.00 5.92
CA ALA A 51 -5.40 9.46 5.44
C ALA A 51 -5.90 10.78 6.09
N ASP A 52 -5.13 11.37 7.01
CA ASP A 52 -5.43 12.62 7.71
C ASP A 52 -6.78 12.59 8.46
N ALA A 53 -7.03 11.50 9.19
CA ALA A 53 -8.25 11.29 9.97
C ALA A 53 -7.96 11.25 11.48
N ASP A 54 -8.65 12.11 12.24
CA ASP A 54 -8.54 12.12 13.71
C ASP A 54 -9.23 10.92 14.37
N VAL A 55 -10.36 10.48 13.80
CA VAL A 55 -11.20 9.41 14.35
C VAL A 55 -11.72 8.51 13.24
N TRP A 56 -11.52 7.21 13.40
CA TRP A 56 -12.07 6.19 12.51
C TRP A 56 -13.41 5.67 13.04
N VAL A 57 -14.43 5.65 12.17
CA VAL A 57 -15.74 5.09 12.49
C VAL A 57 -15.94 3.81 11.67
N MET A 58 -16.12 2.70 12.36
CA MET A 58 -16.25 1.37 11.74
C MET A 58 -17.45 0.62 12.32
N GLN A 59 -17.94 -0.39 11.59
CA GLN A 59 -18.98 -1.30 12.07
C GLN A 59 -18.53 -2.00 13.35
N ARG A 60 -19.45 -2.19 14.31
CA ARG A 60 -19.17 -2.93 15.55
C ARG A 60 -18.59 -4.31 15.23
N GLY A 61 -17.45 -4.63 15.84
CA GLY A 61 -16.72 -5.88 15.62
C GLY A 61 -15.63 -5.79 14.54
N VAL A 62 -15.55 -4.67 13.80
CA VAL A 62 -14.45 -4.37 12.88
C VAL A 62 -13.49 -3.41 13.57
N SER A 63 -12.20 -3.73 13.55
CA SER A 63 -11.16 -2.94 14.22
C SER A 63 -9.95 -2.62 13.34
N ASN A 64 -10.00 -2.99 12.06
CA ASN A 64 -8.94 -2.72 11.08
C ASN A 64 -9.54 -2.64 9.66
N MET A 65 -8.75 -2.15 8.71
CA MET A 65 -9.10 -2.10 7.28
C MET A 65 -8.46 -3.22 6.46
N HIS A 66 -7.48 -3.91 7.02
CA HIS A 66 -6.73 -4.96 6.33
C HIS A 66 -7.51 -6.27 6.34
N MET A 67 -7.89 -6.78 5.17
CA MET A 67 -8.66 -8.04 5.04
C MET A 67 -9.96 -8.05 5.87
N ALA A 68 -10.52 -6.87 6.12
CA ALA A 68 -11.78 -6.68 6.82
C ALA A 68 -12.68 -5.75 6.00
N THR A 69 -13.99 -5.88 6.21
CA THR A 69 -15.00 -5.05 5.53
C THR A 69 -15.97 -4.47 6.56
N SER A 70 -16.22 -3.17 6.46
CA SER A 70 -17.19 -2.45 7.29
C SER A 70 -18.27 -1.86 6.41
N TYR A 71 -19.53 -2.22 6.66
CA TYR A 71 -20.67 -1.69 5.92
C TYR A 71 -21.36 -0.60 6.74
N LEU A 72 -21.18 0.65 6.32
CA LEU A 72 -21.86 1.80 6.90
C LEU A 72 -22.71 2.45 5.81
N THR A 73 -23.98 2.65 6.12
CA THR A 73 -24.95 3.32 5.26
C THR A 73 -24.79 4.85 5.33
N ASP A 74 -24.97 5.53 4.19
CA ASP A 74 -24.75 6.99 4.05
C ASP A 74 -25.50 7.86 5.06
N TRP A 75 -26.70 7.46 5.49
CA TRP A 75 -27.45 8.22 6.50
C TRP A 75 -26.72 8.32 7.84
N LYS A 76 -25.81 7.38 8.16
CA LYS A 76 -24.96 7.47 9.36
C LYS A 76 -23.93 8.58 9.23
N LEU A 77 -23.43 8.81 8.02
CA LEU A 77 -22.49 9.88 7.74
C LEU A 77 -23.12 11.24 8.08
N GLU A 78 -24.38 11.43 7.70
CA GLU A 78 -25.18 12.61 8.07
C GLU A 78 -25.49 12.72 9.57
N GLN A 79 -25.62 11.60 10.28
CA GLN A 79 -25.76 11.62 11.74
C GLN A 79 -24.46 12.01 12.43
N ILE A 80 -23.31 11.48 11.98
CA ILE A 80 -21.99 11.78 12.55
C ILE A 80 -21.66 13.25 12.34
N LYS A 81 -21.93 13.81 11.14
CA LYS A 81 -21.74 15.24 10.84
C LYS A 81 -22.49 16.18 11.80
N ARG A 82 -23.60 15.72 12.41
CA ARG A 82 -24.41 16.51 13.34
C ARG A 82 -23.94 16.41 14.80
N LEU A 83 -22.98 15.55 15.10
CA LEU A 83 -22.47 15.42 16.45
C LEU A 83 -21.66 16.67 16.84
N PRO A 84 -21.85 17.19 18.07
CA PRO A 84 -21.04 18.30 18.56
C PRO A 84 -19.54 17.97 18.53
N GLY A 85 -18.73 18.88 17.97
CA GLY A 85 -17.27 18.73 17.88
C GLY A 85 -16.77 18.09 16.59
N VAL A 86 -17.65 17.62 15.70
CA VAL A 86 -17.26 17.09 14.38
C VAL A 86 -17.09 18.24 13.39
N ALA A 87 -15.87 18.44 12.89
CA ALA A 87 -15.55 19.49 11.92
C ALA A 87 -15.83 19.05 10.47
N ALA A 88 -15.48 17.81 10.13
CA ALA A 88 -15.72 17.20 8.82
C ALA A 88 -15.92 15.69 8.97
N VAL A 89 -16.60 15.08 8.01
CA VAL A 89 -16.74 13.62 7.90
C VAL A 89 -16.65 13.27 6.43
N GLU A 90 -15.73 12.37 6.11
CA GLU A 90 -15.56 11.83 4.78
C GLU A 90 -15.75 10.30 4.82
N GLY A 91 -16.54 9.79 3.89
CA GLY A 91 -16.82 8.36 3.80
C GLY A 91 -15.78 7.70 2.90
N ILE A 92 -15.29 6.54 3.30
CA ILE A 92 -14.34 5.77 2.50
C ILE A 92 -15.08 4.60 1.88
N LEU A 93 -15.15 4.60 0.55
CA LEU A 93 -15.55 3.43 -0.22
C LEU A 93 -14.29 2.74 -0.71
N TYR A 94 -14.15 1.45 -0.44
CA TYR A 94 -13.04 0.67 -0.94
C TYR A 94 -13.47 -0.73 -1.39
N LEU A 95 -12.74 -1.27 -2.35
CA LEU A 95 -12.91 -2.60 -2.90
C LEU A 95 -11.56 -3.31 -2.95
N ASN A 96 -11.53 -4.56 -2.46
CA ASN A 96 -10.36 -5.41 -2.56
C ASN A 96 -10.54 -6.34 -3.75
N THR A 97 -9.78 -6.13 -4.81
CA THR A 97 -9.93 -6.92 -6.05
C THR A 97 -8.60 -7.09 -6.78
N VAL A 98 -8.64 -7.90 -7.83
CA VAL A 98 -7.51 -8.09 -8.74
C VAL A 98 -7.66 -7.10 -9.89
N MET A 99 -6.61 -6.33 -10.15
CA MET A 99 -6.46 -5.53 -11.37
C MET A 99 -5.51 -6.22 -12.35
N THR A 100 -5.66 -5.91 -13.63
CA THR A 100 -4.80 -6.39 -14.71
C THR A 100 -4.08 -5.21 -15.36
N ALA A 101 -2.76 -5.31 -15.45
CA ALA A 101 -1.90 -4.38 -16.21
C ALA A 101 -0.84 -5.19 -16.96
N ALA A 102 -0.63 -4.88 -18.24
CA ALA A 102 0.35 -5.56 -19.10
C ALA A 102 0.29 -7.10 -18.99
N ASP A 103 -0.92 -7.67 -19.07
CA ASP A 103 -1.22 -9.11 -18.93
C ASP A 103 -0.85 -9.76 -17.58
N ARG A 104 -0.52 -8.95 -16.56
CA ARG A 104 -0.26 -9.40 -15.20
C ARG A 104 -1.37 -9.00 -14.26
N GLN A 105 -1.71 -9.92 -13.36
CA GLN A 105 -2.72 -9.73 -12.33
C GLN A 105 -2.09 -9.32 -11.00
N TRP A 106 -2.71 -8.34 -10.35
CA TRP A 106 -2.22 -7.76 -9.10
C TRP A 106 -3.36 -7.54 -8.13
N PHE A 107 -3.16 -7.92 -6.87
CA PHE A 107 -4.12 -7.63 -5.82
C PHE A 107 -3.98 -6.19 -5.35
N ALA A 108 -5.11 -5.49 -5.26
CA ALA A 108 -5.15 -4.07 -4.98
C ALA A 108 -6.35 -3.70 -4.09
N TYR A 109 -6.11 -2.73 -3.20
CA TYR A 109 -7.14 -2.00 -2.48
C TYR A 109 -7.49 -0.77 -3.31
N ILE A 110 -8.70 -0.75 -3.84
CA ILE A 110 -9.16 0.32 -4.71
C ILE A 110 -10.02 1.24 -3.88
N VAL A 111 -9.57 2.46 -3.69
CA VAL A 111 -10.24 3.49 -2.90
C VAL A 111 -10.96 4.44 -3.85
N GLY A 112 -12.25 4.62 -3.62
CA GLY A 112 -13.08 5.57 -4.35
C GLY A 112 -12.97 6.96 -3.73
N LEU A 113 -12.43 7.92 -4.47
CA LEU A 113 -12.32 9.32 -4.06
C LEU A 113 -13.54 10.13 -4.50
N GLU A 114 -14.07 10.93 -3.58
CA GLU A 114 -15.07 11.95 -3.92
C GLU A 114 -14.45 13.01 -4.86
N GLU A 115 -15.27 13.61 -5.72
CA GLU A 115 -14.81 14.59 -6.74
C GLU A 115 -14.05 15.78 -6.14
N VAL A 116 -14.37 16.13 -4.90
CA VAL A 116 -13.68 17.16 -4.11
C VAL A 116 -13.28 16.55 -2.76
N SER A 117 -12.57 15.43 -2.82
CA SER A 117 -11.99 14.81 -1.64
C SER A 117 -10.84 15.65 -1.11
N ARG A 118 -10.80 15.83 0.21
CA ARG A 118 -9.61 16.40 0.89
C ARG A 118 -8.91 15.37 1.77
N GLN A 119 -9.56 14.26 2.10
CA GLN A 119 -9.07 13.26 3.04
C GLN A 119 -9.15 11.86 2.41
N GLY A 120 -8.20 10.99 2.76
CA GLY A 120 -8.19 9.61 2.26
C GLY A 120 -7.70 9.41 0.81
N GLY A 121 -7.25 10.46 0.13
CA GLY A 121 -6.54 10.41 -1.15
C GLY A 121 -5.04 10.08 -1.01
N PRO A 122 -4.29 10.05 -2.12
CA PRO A 122 -2.84 9.86 -2.09
C PRO A 122 -2.16 11.03 -1.36
N TRP A 123 -1.40 10.73 -0.31
CA TRP A 123 -0.70 11.73 0.51
C TRP A 123 0.56 12.29 -0.17
N ALA A 124 1.12 11.56 -1.13
CA ALA A 124 2.29 11.96 -1.89
C ALA A 124 2.17 11.46 -3.33
N MET A 125 2.67 12.26 -4.28
CA MET A 125 2.62 11.98 -5.71
C MET A 125 4.04 12.00 -6.29
N ALA A 126 4.36 10.97 -7.06
CA ALA A 126 5.58 10.91 -7.87
C ALA A 126 5.41 11.68 -9.19
N ALA A 127 4.23 11.58 -9.81
CA ALA A 127 3.93 12.23 -11.08
C ALA A 127 2.40 12.33 -11.33
N GLY A 128 2.00 13.21 -12.25
CA GLY A 128 0.61 13.33 -12.71
C GLY A 128 -0.31 14.00 -11.70
N ARG A 129 -1.60 13.64 -11.72
CA ARG A 129 -2.65 14.21 -10.86
C ARG A 129 -3.02 13.28 -9.72
N ALA A 130 -3.26 13.85 -8.54
CA ALA A 130 -3.71 13.14 -7.34
C ALA A 130 -5.21 12.77 -7.37
N GLN A 131 -6.02 13.61 -8.04
CA GLN A 131 -7.46 13.43 -8.12
C GLN A 131 -7.83 12.84 -9.49
N PRO A 132 -8.26 11.56 -9.54
CA PRO A 132 -8.82 10.96 -10.76
C PRO A 132 -10.26 11.45 -10.99
N GLY A 133 -10.60 11.69 -12.25
CA GLY A 133 -11.99 11.83 -12.70
C GLY A 133 -12.61 10.49 -13.09
N PRO A 134 -13.83 10.48 -13.65
CA PRO A 134 -14.48 9.28 -14.12
C PRO A 134 -13.66 8.54 -15.20
N GLY A 135 -13.48 7.23 -15.04
CA GLY A 135 -12.67 6.39 -15.93
C GLY A 135 -11.15 6.63 -15.81
N GLU A 136 -10.71 7.33 -14.77
CA GLU A 136 -9.30 7.58 -14.49
C GLU A 136 -8.86 6.86 -13.20
N ALA A 137 -7.57 6.53 -13.13
CA ALA A 137 -6.97 5.90 -11.96
C ALA A 137 -5.62 6.54 -11.61
N VAL A 138 -5.33 6.55 -10.31
CA VAL A 138 -4.00 6.82 -9.76
C VAL A 138 -3.46 5.53 -9.18
N VAL A 139 -2.25 5.15 -9.62
CA VAL A 139 -1.63 3.88 -9.24
C VAL A 139 -0.31 4.10 -8.49
N PRO A 140 0.17 3.16 -7.67
CA PRO A 140 1.46 3.32 -7.02
C PRO A 140 2.61 3.44 -8.02
N ALA A 141 3.57 4.33 -7.77
CA ALA A 141 4.73 4.55 -8.64
C ALA A 141 5.62 3.30 -8.78
N VAL A 142 5.74 2.50 -7.73
CA VAL A 142 6.46 1.21 -7.77
C VAL A 142 5.77 0.23 -8.72
N PHE A 143 4.44 0.16 -8.63
CA PHE A 143 3.63 -0.68 -9.49
C PHE A 143 3.76 -0.28 -10.97
N ALA A 144 3.71 1.02 -11.26
CA ALA A 144 3.91 1.54 -12.61
C ALA A 144 5.26 1.09 -13.21
N ARG A 145 6.35 1.20 -12.44
CA ARG A 145 7.67 0.73 -12.88
C ARG A 145 7.76 -0.79 -13.09
N MET A 146 7.09 -1.58 -12.25
CA MET A 146 7.11 -3.05 -12.36
C MET A 146 6.31 -3.57 -13.55
N SER A 147 5.33 -2.79 -14.01
CA SER A 147 4.44 -3.11 -15.12
C SER A 147 4.74 -2.31 -16.38
N ASP A 148 5.81 -1.50 -16.38
CA ASP A 148 6.23 -0.62 -17.47
C ASP A 148 5.09 0.30 -17.96
N LEU A 149 4.32 0.85 -17.01
CA LEU A 149 3.19 1.75 -17.28
C LEU A 149 3.64 3.21 -17.30
N ASP A 150 3.14 3.93 -18.29
CA ASP A 150 3.26 5.38 -18.43
C ASP A 150 1.92 6.09 -18.14
N LEU A 151 1.99 7.40 -17.93
CA LEU A 151 0.79 8.23 -17.81
C LEU A 151 0.04 8.24 -19.15
N GLY A 152 -1.27 7.97 -19.09
CA GLY A 152 -2.14 7.81 -20.26
C GLY A 152 -2.37 6.37 -20.67
N ASP A 153 -1.64 5.41 -20.10
CA ASP A 153 -1.90 3.98 -20.32
C ASP A 153 -3.19 3.52 -19.66
N THR A 154 -3.70 2.38 -20.09
CA THR A 154 -4.92 1.78 -19.57
C THR A 154 -4.60 0.60 -18.66
N ILE A 155 -5.24 0.56 -17.50
CA ILE A 155 -5.32 -0.61 -16.62
C ILE A 155 -6.75 -1.11 -16.54
N ARG A 156 -6.94 -2.39 -16.24
CA ARG A 156 -8.26 -2.98 -16.07
C ARG A 156 -8.50 -3.35 -14.62
N ILE A 157 -9.55 -2.81 -14.04
CA ILE A 157 -10.02 -3.12 -12.69
C ILE A 157 -11.34 -3.86 -12.86
N THR A 158 -11.39 -5.12 -12.40
CA THR A 158 -12.56 -5.99 -12.63
C THR A 158 -12.86 -6.08 -14.15
N ASP A 159 -14.01 -5.59 -14.60
CA ASP A 159 -14.45 -5.59 -16.00
C ASP A 159 -14.44 -4.18 -16.64
N GLN A 160 -13.81 -3.21 -15.99
CA GLN A 160 -13.75 -1.82 -16.44
C GLN A 160 -12.31 -1.36 -16.71
N ASP A 161 -12.15 -0.55 -17.75
CA ASP A 161 -10.88 0.02 -18.17
C ASP A 161 -10.72 1.44 -17.62
N PHE A 162 -9.56 1.73 -17.03
CA PHE A 162 -9.22 3.02 -16.44
C PHE A 162 -7.93 3.58 -17.04
N THR A 163 -7.94 4.89 -17.33
CA THR A 163 -6.74 5.61 -17.80
C THR A 163 -5.89 6.05 -16.61
N VAL A 164 -4.60 5.74 -16.63
CA VAL A 164 -3.68 6.12 -15.56
C VAL A 164 -3.31 7.59 -15.69
N VAL A 165 -3.67 8.39 -14.68
CA VAL A 165 -3.46 9.86 -14.69
C VAL A 165 -2.48 10.34 -13.63
N GLY A 166 -2.05 9.45 -12.74
CA GLY A 166 -1.10 9.79 -11.68
C GLY A 166 -0.40 8.58 -11.09
N PHE A 167 0.76 8.85 -10.51
CA PHE A 167 1.56 7.89 -9.76
C PHE A 167 1.72 8.33 -8.31
N SER A 168 1.20 7.56 -7.36
CA SER A 168 1.28 7.85 -5.93
C SER A 168 2.52 7.23 -5.27
N GLU A 169 3.03 7.88 -4.22
CA GLU A 169 4.17 7.41 -3.43
C GLU A 169 3.74 6.84 -2.09
N GLY A 170 4.44 5.80 -1.62
CA GLY A 170 4.15 5.16 -0.34
C GLY A 170 2.87 4.30 -0.33
N THR A 171 2.18 4.15 -1.45
CA THR A 171 0.92 3.39 -1.53
C THR A 171 1.11 1.97 -2.07
N PHE A 172 2.36 1.49 -2.17
CA PHE A 172 2.68 0.15 -2.65
C PHE A 172 3.07 -0.75 -1.48
N SER A 173 2.45 -1.92 -1.43
CA SER A 173 2.83 -3.05 -0.58
C SER A 173 2.69 -4.33 -1.40
N ILE A 174 3.52 -5.33 -1.07
CA ILE A 174 3.40 -6.67 -1.66
C ILE A 174 2.01 -7.27 -1.38
N ALA A 175 1.41 -6.95 -0.24
CA ALA A 175 0.10 -7.45 0.18
C ALA A 175 -1.05 -6.45 -0.05
N ASN A 176 -0.82 -5.14 0.09
CA ASN A 176 -1.89 -4.13 0.12
C ASN A 176 -1.54 -2.89 -0.71
N SER A 177 -1.35 -3.06 -2.02
CA SER A 177 -1.19 -1.90 -2.90
C SER A 177 -2.48 -1.11 -3.02
N ILE A 178 -2.42 0.20 -2.77
CA ILE A 178 -3.59 1.09 -2.76
C ILE A 178 -3.64 1.88 -4.07
N LEU A 179 -4.78 1.82 -4.73
CA LEU A 179 -5.10 2.56 -5.94
C LEU A 179 -6.27 3.49 -5.67
N PHE A 180 -6.34 4.57 -6.43
CA PHE A 180 -7.42 5.54 -6.30
C PHE A 180 -8.15 5.69 -7.62
N VAL A 181 -9.48 5.67 -7.57
CA VAL A 181 -10.39 5.91 -8.69
C VAL A 181 -11.46 6.90 -8.27
N ALA A 182 -12.26 7.42 -9.18
CA ALA A 182 -13.44 8.19 -8.79
C ALA A 182 -14.43 7.28 -8.06
N LYS A 183 -14.98 7.74 -6.94
CA LYS A 183 -15.91 6.97 -6.11
C LYS A 183 -17.10 6.46 -6.90
N ARG A 184 -17.63 7.28 -7.82
CA ARG A 184 -18.74 6.91 -8.71
C ARG A 184 -18.44 5.67 -9.55
N ASP A 185 -17.23 5.53 -10.07
CA ASP A 185 -16.86 4.36 -10.86
C ASP A 185 -16.83 3.10 -9.98
N LEU A 186 -16.40 3.26 -8.72
CA LEU A 186 -16.36 2.16 -7.76
C LEU A 186 -17.75 1.76 -7.24
N GLU A 187 -18.72 2.68 -7.21
CA GLU A 187 -20.12 2.38 -6.87
C GLU A 187 -20.82 1.53 -7.96
N ASP A 188 -20.31 1.56 -9.19
CA ASP A 188 -20.84 0.86 -10.36
C ASP A 188 -20.19 -0.53 -10.60
N ILE A 189 -19.19 -0.92 -9.79
CA ILE A 189 -18.48 -2.22 -9.85
C ILE A 189 -19.05 -3.20 -8.82
#